data_AF-A0A535A6B2-F1
#
_entry.id   AF-A0A535A6B2-F1
#
_cell.length_a   1.000
_cell.length_b   1.000
_cell.length_c   1.000
_cell.angle_alpha   90.00
_cell.angle_beta   90.00
_cell.angle_gamma   90.00
#
_symmetry.space_group_name_H-M   'P 1'
#
loop_
_entity.id
_entity.type
_entity.pdbx_description
1 polymer ?
#
loop_
_entity_poly.entity_id
_entity_poly.type
_entity_poly.pdbx_seq_one_letter_code
_entity_poly.pdbx_strand_id
1 'polypeptide(L)'
;MTEFETDPREEGWLPSERGQDPRPLQPRVSRGLTWTIVDNWGRQLLGFVVFVVLANLLRPTDFGLVALAVVFVNFAQVFVDQGLGDALIQRREVTRSHIDTAFWAAMATGTLLTLLGLVL
;
A
#
# COMPACT_ATOMS: atom_id res chain seq x y z
N MET A 1 29.60 -19.94 -55.11
CA MET A 1 29.64 -18.59 -54.52
C MET A 1 28.27 -17.98 -54.73
N THR A 2 27.33 -18.30 -53.84
CA THR A 2 26.01 -17.68 -53.74
C THR A 2 25.78 -17.50 -52.26
N GLU A 3 25.80 -16.24 -51.82
CA GLU A 3 25.54 -15.80 -50.46
C GLU A 3 24.25 -16.44 -49.95
N PHE A 4 24.37 -17.21 -48.86
CA PHE A 4 23.25 -17.47 -47.97
C PHE A 4 22.92 -16.14 -47.32
N GLU A 5 21.95 -15.44 -47.89
CA GLU A 5 21.25 -14.35 -47.23
C GLU A 5 20.64 -14.91 -45.94
N THR A 6 21.34 -14.68 -44.82
CA THR A 6 20.89 -15.10 -43.50
C THR A 6 19.67 -14.27 -43.15
N ASP A 7 18.50 -14.90 -43.16
CA ASP A 7 17.23 -14.31 -42.73
C ASP A 7 17.39 -13.78 -41.28
N PRO A 8 17.23 -12.46 -41.04
CA PRO A 8 17.32 -11.87 -39.70
C PRO A 8 16.27 -12.40 -38.72
N ARG A 9 15.30 -13.19 -39.17
CA ARG A 9 14.26 -13.82 -38.34
C ARG A 9 14.65 -15.19 -37.79
N GLU A 10 15.79 -15.75 -38.21
CA GLU A 10 16.38 -16.98 -37.64
C GLU A 10 17.37 -16.73 -36.51
N GLU A 11 17.61 -15.46 -36.13
CA GLU A 11 18.03 -15.12 -34.77
C GLU A 11 16.85 -15.37 -33.81
N GLY A 12 16.51 -16.66 -33.71
CA GLY A 12 15.48 -17.18 -32.86
C GLY A 12 15.70 -16.66 -31.45
N TRP A 13 14.65 -16.09 -30.89
CA TRP A 13 14.56 -15.61 -29.52
C TRP A 13 15.45 -16.45 -28.57
N LEU A 14 16.65 -15.95 -28.27
CA LEU A 14 17.51 -16.54 -27.24
C LEU A 14 16.93 -16.06 -25.90
N PRO A 15 16.43 -16.95 -25.04
CA PRO A 15 15.95 -16.53 -23.72
C PRO A 15 17.07 -15.79 -23.00
N SER A 16 16.85 -14.53 -22.62
CA SER A 16 17.87 -13.78 -21.90
C SER A 16 18.26 -14.54 -20.63
N GLU A 17 19.56 -14.81 -20.42
CA GLU A 17 20.11 -15.60 -19.30
C GLU A 17 19.78 -15.05 -17.89
N ARG A 18 19.06 -13.92 -17.82
CA ARG A 18 18.53 -13.29 -16.60
C ARG A 18 17.59 -14.16 -15.77
N GLY A 19 17.15 -15.32 -16.27
CA GLY A 19 16.31 -16.28 -15.57
C GLY A 19 17.07 -17.38 -14.80
N GLN A 20 18.40 -17.44 -14.89
CA GLN A 20 19.20 -18.53 -14.30
C GLN A 20 20.07 -18.08 -13.11
N ASP A 21 19.68 -17.04 -12.35
CA ASP A 21 20.38 -16.68 -11.12
C ASP A 21 20.08 -17.75 -10.05
N PRO A 22 21.05 -18.61 -9.66
CA PRO A 22 20.83 -19.70 -8.72
C PRO A 22 20.76 -19.21 -7.26
N ARG A 23 20.83 -17.89 -7.04
CA ARG A 23 20.66 -17.32 -5.71
C ARG A 23 19.20 -17.52 -5.27
N PRO A 24 18.96 -18.12 -4.09
CA PRO A 24 17.61 -18.27 -3.59
C PRO A 24 16.98 -16.88 -3.52
N LEU A 25 15.84 -16.68 -4.20
CA LEU A 25 15.01 -15.47 -4.09
C LEU A 25 14.41 -15.32 -2.66
N GLN A 26 14.53 -16.39 -1.87
CA GLN A 26 13.99 -16.59 -0.53
C GLN A 26 14.35 -15.46 0.46
N PRO A 27 15.59 -14.95 0.58
CA PRO A 27 15.95 -13.95 1.60
C PRO A 27 15.37 -12.56 1.34
N ARG A 28 15.06 -12.23 0.07
CA ARG A 28 14.54 -10.91 -0.31
C ARG A 28 13.02 -10.86 -0.25
N VAL A 29 12.37 -11.96 -0.66
CA VAL A 29 10.91 -12.12 -0.52
C VAL A 29 10.53 -12.30 0.94
N SER A 30 11.33 -13.03 1.74
CA SER A 30 11.06 -13.21 3.17
C SER A 30 11.08 -11.89 3.93
N ARG A 31 12.04 -10.99 3.65
CA ARG A 31 12.10 -9.70 4.35
C ARG A 31 10.94 -8.77 4.03
N GLY A 32 10.51 -8.72 2.76
CA GLY A 32 9.32 -7.96 2.37
C GLY A 32 8.05 -8.52 3.01
N LEU A 33 7.91 -9.84 3.00
CA LEU A 33 6.78 -10.53 3.63
C LEU A 33 6.74 -10.32 5.15
N THR A 34 7.89 -10.45 5.83
CA THR A 34 7.99 -10.17 7.27
C THR A 34 7.60 -8.74 7.57
N TRP A 35 8.00 -7.75 6.75
CA TRP A 35 7.62 -6.36 6.96
C TRP A 35 6.11 -6.14 6.82
N THR A 36 5.47 -6.66 5.78
CA THR A 36 4.01 -6.55 5.60
C THR A 36 3.24 -7.25 6.71
N ILE A 37 3.72 -8.42 7.15
CA ILE A 37 3.12 -9.13 8.29
C ILE A 37 3.22 -8.27 9.55
N VAL A 38 4.41 -7.73 9.86
CA VAL A 38 4.60 -6.90 11.06
C VAL A 38 3.74 -5.64 11.02
N ASP A 39 3.62 -4.97 9.87
CA ASP A 39 2.79 -3.79 9.72
C ASP A 39 1.30 -4.11 9.92
N ASN A 40 0.79 -5.13 9.23
CA ASN A 40 -0.62 -5.53 9.34
C ASN A 40 -0.98 -6.01 10.75
N TRP A 41 -0.15 -6.88 11.34
CA TRP A 41 -0.38 -7.37 12.69
C TRP A 41 -0.17 -6.28 13.74
N GLY A 42 0.78 -5.36 13.53
CA GLY A 42 1.01 -4.21 14.39
C GLY A 42 -0.22 -3.31 14.46
N ARG A 43 -0.80 -2.96 13.31
CA ARG A 43 -2.05 -2.18 13.23
C ARG A 43 -3.21 -2.91 13.90
N GLN A 44 -3.36 -4.21 13.64
CA GLN A 44 -4.44 -5.02 14.23
C GLN A 44 -4.32 -5.13 15.76
N LEU A 45 -3.12 -5.40 16.28
CA LEU A 45 -2.87 -5.47 17.71
C LEU A 45 -3.11 -4.12 18.38
N LEU A 46 -2.67 -3.03 17.76
CA LEU A 46 -2.89 -1.69 18.28
C LEU A 46 -4.39 -1.36 18.34
N GLY A 47 -5.15 -1.68 17.28
CA GLY A 47 -6.60 -1.52 17.26
C GLY A 47 -7.30 -2.37 18.34
N PHE A 48 -6.85 -3.60 18.54
CA PHE A 48 -7.35 -4.46 19.62
C PHE A 48 -7.08 -3.87 21.01
N VAL A 49 -5.88 -3.36 21.26
CA VAL A 49 -5.54 -2.70 22.53
C VAL A 49 -6.40 -1.46 22.75
N VAL A 50 -6.55 -0.61 21.73
CA VAL A 50 -7.44 0.57 21.80
C VAL A 50 -8.87 0.15 22.13
N PHE A 51 -9.38 -0.90 21.49
CA PHE A 51 -10.72 -1.42 21.77
C PHE A 51 -10.87 -1.90 23.23
N VAL A 52 -9.90 -2.65 23.75
CA VAL A 52 -9.91 -3.12 25.15
C VAL A 52 -9.82 -1.96 26.14
N VAL A 53 -9.03 -0.93 25.83
CA VAL A 53 -8.93 0.28 26.65
C VAL A 53 -10.25 1.05 26.64
N LEU A 54 -10.87 1.24 25.46
CA LEU A 54 -12.19 1.84 25.35
C LEU A 54 -13.25 1.04 26.12
N ALA A 55 -13.20 -0.29 26.05
CA ALA A 55 -14.09 -1.18 26.81
C ALA A 55 -14.00 -0.99 28.32
N ASN A 56 -12.81 -0.64 28.84
CA ASN A 56 -12.64 -0.36 30.26
C ASN A 56 -12.97 1.10 30.63
N LEU A 57 -12.78 2.05 29.72
CA LEU A 57 -12.94 3.47 30.01
C LEU A 57 -14.37 3.98 29.77
N LEU A 58 -15.10 3.41 28.81
CA LEU A 58 -16.43 3.88 28.42
C LEU A 58 -17.53 3.13 29.19
N ARG A 59 -18.62 3.86 29.45
CA ARG A 59 -19.86 3.25 29.91
C ARG A 59 -20.51 2.49 28.74
N PRO A 60 -21.27 1.41 29.00
CA PRO A 60 -21.91 0.61 27.95
C PRO A 60 -22.78 1.42 26.97
N THR A 61 -23.29 2.56 27.41
CA THR A 61 -24.14 3.47 26.62
C THR A 61 -23.39 4.25 25.53
N ASP A 62 -22.10 4.53 25.72
CA ASP A 62 -21.33 5.38 24.80
C ASP A 62 -20.67 4.57 23.68
N PHE A 63 -20.65 3.24 23.82
CA PHE A 63 -20.04 2.31 22.87
C PHE A 63 -20.67 2.38 21.48
N GLY A 64 -22.00 2.52 21.40
CA GLY A 64 -22.71 2.60 20.13
C GLY A 64 -22.34 3.84 19.32
N LEU A 65 -22.20 4.99 20.00
CA LEU A 65 -21.81 6.25 19.36
C LEU A 65 -20.38 6.18 18.82
N VAL A 66 -19.45 5.65 19.62
CA VAL A 66 -18.07 5.48 19.18
C VAL A 66 -17.96 4.48 18.04
N ALA A 67 -18.69 3.36 18.07
CA ALA A 67 -18.70 2.40 16.97
C ALA A 67 -19.17 3.05 15.65
N LEU A 68 -20.23 3.87 15.69
CA LEU A 68 -20.71 4.63 14.54
C LEU A 68 -19.65 5.63 14.03
N ALA A 69 -19.01 6.38 14.93
CA ALA A 69 -17.94 7.31 14.58
C ALA A 69 -16.76 6.57 13.92
N VAL A 70 -16.36 5.42 14.46
CA VAL A 70 -15.28 4.59 13.90
C VAL A 70 -15.64 4.07 12.51
N VAL A 71 -16.88 3.64 12.27
CA VAL A 71 -17.33 3.23 10.93
C VAL A 71 -17.23 4.40 9.95
N PHE A 72 -17.67 5.59 10.34
CA PHE A 72 -17.57 6.79 9.51
C PHE A 72 -16.11 7.16 9.20
N VAL A 73 -15.24 7.12 10.21
CA VAL A 73 -13.80 7.37 10.05
C VAL A 73 -13.16 6.34 9.12
N ASN A 74 -13.45 5.06 9.30
CA ASN A 74 -12.95 4.00 8.42
C ASN A 74 -13.40 4.21 6.96
N PHE A 75 -14.66 4.62 6.75
CA PHE A 75 -15.15 4.94 5.42
C PHE A 75 -14.38 6.10 4.79
N ALA A 76 -14.15 7.19 5.53
CA ALA A 76 -13.34 8.32 5.08
C ALA A 76 -11.89 7.89 4.79
N GLN A 77 -11.33 7.01 5.61
CA GLN A 77 -9.96 6.53 5.47
C GLN A 77 -9.73 5.76 4.16
N VAL A 78 -10.73 5.02 3.66
CA VAL A 78 -10.64 4.36 2.32
C VAL A 78 -10.36 5.36 1.20
N PHE A 79 -10.84 6.59 1.30
CA PHE A 79 -10.57 7.64 0.31
C PHE A 79 -9.19 8.28 0.48
N VAL A 80 -8.67 8.33 1.71
CA VAL A 80 -7.34 8.89 2.00
C VAL A 80 -6.25 7.90 1.60
N ASP A 81 -6.44 6.62 1.91
CA ASP A 81 -5.49 5.53 1.64
C ASP A 81 -5.57 5.03 0.18
N GLN A 82 -5.94 5.89 -0.78
CA GLN A 82 -6.27 5.56 -2.19
C GLN A 82 -5.13 4.96 -3.05
N GLY A 83 -4.20 4.20 -2.48
CA GLY A 83 -3.18 3.46 -3.22
C GLY A 83 -2.10 4.35 -3.80
N LEU A 84 -2.08 5.65 -3.47
CA LEU A 84 -1.05 6.57 -3.93
C LEU A 84 0.32 6.23 -3.32
N GLY A 85 0.32 5.75 -2.07
CA GLY A 85 1.50 5.17 -1.42
C GLY A 85 1.96 3.88 -2.09
N ASP A 86 1.03 2.96 -2.38
CA ASP A 86 1.32 1.69 -3.05
C ASP A 86 1.82 1.90 -4.50
N ALA A 87 1.24 2.86 -5.22
CA ALA A 87 1.65 3.26 -6.55
C ALA A 87 3.05 3.90 -6.56
N LEU A 88 3.40 4.64 -5.50
CA LEU A 88 4.75 5.16 -5.31
C LEU A 88 5.77 4.04 -5.06
N ILE A 89 5.42 3.05 -4.23
CA ILE A 89 6.28 1.90 -3.90
C ILE A 89 6.55 1.02 -5.14
N GLN A 90 5.56 0.87 -6.03
CA GLN A 90 5.73 0.10 -7.27
C GLN A 90 6.55 0.83 -8.34
N ARG A 91 6.82 2.13 -8.18
CA ARG A 91 7.52 2.93 -9.18
C ARG A 91 9.04 2.75 -9.05
N ARG A 92 9.69 2.37 -10.16
CA ARG A 92 11.13 2.10 -10.21
C ARG A 92 11.99 3.37 -10.06
N GLU A 93 11.45 4.52 -10.43
CA GLU A 93 12.06 5.84 -10.26
C GLU A 93 11.08 6.79 -9.55
N VAL A 94 11.37 7.08 -8.28
CA VAL A 94 10.59 8.00 -7.44
C VAL A 94 11.33 9.33 -7.33
N THR A 95 10.88 10.32 -8.07
CA THR A 95 11.31 11.72 -7.90
C THR A 95 10.61 12.37 -6.71
N ARG A 96 11.27 13.32 -6.02
CA ARG A 96 10.68 14.10 -4.90
C ARG A 96 9.31 14.69 -5.23
N SER A 97 9.13 15.21 -6.44
CA SER A 97 7.85 15.77 -6.91
C SER A 97 6.67 14.78 -6.84
N HIS A 98 6.90 13.47 -7.01
CA HIS A 98 5.84 12.46 -6.87
C HIS A 98 5.45 12.25 -5.41
N ILE A 99 6.42 12.28 -4.49
CA ILE A 99 6.18 12.19 -3.04
C ILE A 99 5.43 13.43 -2.56
N ASP A 100 5.87 14.61 -2.98
CA ASP A 100 5.23 15.87 -2.60
C ASP A 100 3.79 15.94 -3.12
N THR A 101 3.56 15.57 -4.39
CA THR A 101 2.21 15.49 -4.96
C THR A 101 1.33 14.50 -4.19
N ALA A 102 1.87 13.33 -3.84
CA ALA A 102 1.13 12.32 -3.10
C ALA A 102 0.74 12.80 -1.70
N PHE A 103 1.66 13.47 -1.02
CA PHE A 103 1.43 14.07 0.28
C PHE A 103 0.34 15.16 0.21
N TRP A 104 0.46 16.10 -0.73
CA TRP A 104 -0.52 17.18 -0.88
C TRP A 104 -1.90 16.66 -1.28
N ALA A 105 -1.98 15.62 -2.12
CA ALA A 105 -3.23 14.97 -2.48
C ALA A 105 -3.89 14.32 -1.25
N ALA A 106 -3.14 13.55 -0.45
CA ALA A 106 -3.67 12.93 0.76
C ALA A 106 -4.13 13.99 1.78
N MET A 107 -3.35 15.06 1.97
CA MET A 107 -3.72 16.18 2.83
C MET A 107 -4.98 16.90 2.35
N ALA A 108 -5.12 17.14 1.05
CA ALA A 108 -6.29 17.78 0.47
C ALA A 108 -7.55 16.92 0.65
N THR A 109 -7.47 15.62 0.34
CA THR A 109 -8.58 14.67 0.52
C THR A 109 -9.00 14.56 1.98
N GLY A 110 -8.04 14.41 2.91
CA GLY A 110 -8.33 14.35 4.35
C GLY A 110 -8.97 15.62 4.90
N THR A 111 -8.48 16.79 4.48
CA THR A 111 -9.06 18.08 4.85
C THR A 111 -10.48 18.22 4.31
N LEU A 112 -10.70 17.87 3.04
CA LEU A 112 -12.02 17.93 2.41
C LEU A 112 -13.04 17.01 3.11
N LEU A 113 -12.65 15.78 3.43
CA LEU A 113 -13.52 14.81 4.13
C LEU A 113 -13.84 15.27 5.55
N THR A 114 -12.86 15.86 6.25
CA THR A 114 -13.10 16.41 7.60
C THR A 114 -14.07 17.58 7.55
N LEU A 115 -13.91 18.49 6.59
CA LEU A 115 -14.85 19.61 6.41
C LEU A 115 -16.25 19.12 6.02
N LEU A 116 -16.34 18.15 5.11
CA LEU A 116 -17.62 17.56 4.70
C LEU A 116 -18.33 16.90 5.89
N GLY A 117 -17.61 16.10 6.69
CA GLY A 117 -18.16 15.45 7.87
C GLY A 117 -18.52 16.41 9.01
N LEU A 118 -17.91 17.60 9.06
CA LEU A 118 -18.25 18.65 10.03
C LEU A 118 -19.44 19.52 9.57
N VAL A 119 -19.65 19.64 8.26
CA VAL A 119 -20.76 20.40 7.66
C VAL A 119 -22.07 19.60 7.62
N LEU A 120 -21.99 18.27 7.47
CA LEU A 120 -23.13 17.34 7.43
C LEU A 120 -23.72 17.09 8.82
#